data_AF-A0A944Q8G6-F1
#
_entry.id   AF-A0A944Q8G6-F1
#
_cell.length_a   1.000
_cell.length_b   1.000
_cell.length_c   1.000
_cell.angle_alpha   90.00
_cell.angle_beta   90.00
_cell.angle_gamma   90.00
#
_symmetry.space_group_name_H-M   'P 1'
#
loop_
_entity.id
_entity.type
_entity.pdbx_description
1 polymer ?
#
loop_
_entity_poly.entity_id
_entity_poly.type
_entity_poly.pdbx_seq_one_letter_code
_entity_poly.pdbx_strand_id
1 'polypeptide(L)'
;MTGAFFVLVVGLAAGFAFLNGFRDASNAVALSVRTRALTPSIAVLLAALFNFVGAWLSTALALTVARTWISIPAGSSGLALLASGLASAILWGIYAWWRGIPSSSTHALVGGLFGAGVASVIIDGSVVGGVDESLLYQVVLPLLLSPMIAFIGSYLLVWPVTWAARYTQPAVINRRFRSMQAVSTAALAFGHGLQDGQRTAAVLLLALLAGGMYDGGEVPLWVALLTSVMLTAGTLFGGWRISHTLGYRLIRIDPLRGSVAQIYSSLILFLGAIGLHWPISSTHTVTSATLGAGTNQRFAATNRRLTFRVLTFWLLTPLVTGAVAFIFGLASSPLT
;
A
#
# COMPACT_ATOMS: atom_id res chain seq x y z
N MET A 1 18.51 22.10 -15.10
CA MET A 1 17.16 21.47 -15.08
C MET A 1 17.05 20.34 -14.05
N THR A 2 18.12 19.55 -13.83
CA THR A 2 18.18 18.46 -12.84
C THR A 2 17.70 18.83 -11.44
N GLY A 3 18.12 19.98 -10.90
CA GLY A 3 17.68 20.45 -9.58
C GLY A 3 16.16 20.71 -9.49
N ALA A 4 15.56 21.26 -10.55
CA ALA A 4 14.12 21.50 -10.60
C ALA A 4 13.32 20.19 -10.64
N PHE A 5 13.77 19.23 -11.46
CA PHE A 5 13.18 17.88 -11.48
C PHE A 5 13.34 17.16 -10.15
N PHE A 6 14.47 17.29 -9.47
CA PHE A 6 14.67 16.69 -8.16
C PHE A 6 13.67 17.25 -7.14
N VAL A 7 13.53 18.58 -7.06
CA VAL A 7 12.54 19.22 -6.17
C VAL A 7 11.12 18.76 -6.50
N LEU A 8 10.79 18.63 -7.79
CA LEU A 8 9.50 18.09 -8.22
C LEU A 8 9.29 16.64 -7.74
N VAL A 9 10.28 15.77 -7.92
CA VAL A 9 10.20 14.36 -7.47
C VAL A 9 10.05 14.27 -5.96
N VAL A 10 10.79 15.08 -5.19
CA VAL A 10 10.65 15.13 -3.73
C VAL A 10 9.24 15.59 -3.33
N GLY A 11 8.71 16.63 -3.98
CA GLY A 11 7.35 17.10 -3.76
C GLY A 11 6.28 16.05 -4.10
N LEU A 12 6.43 15.36 -5.24
CA LEU A 12 5.53 14.27 -5.64
C LEU A 12 5.64 13.07 -4.69
N ALA A 13 6.84 12.69 -4.25
CA ALA A 13 7.03 11.58 -3.31
C ALA A 13 6.41 11.90 -1.95
N ALA A 14 6.55 13.14 -1.46
CA ALA A 14 5.87 13.62 -0.26
C ALA A 14 4.34 13.58 -0.42
N GLY A 15 3.82 14.08 -1.55
CA GLY A 15 2.39 14.03 -1.88
C GLY A 15 1.87 12.59 -1.99
N PHE A 16 2.65 11.68 -2.57
CA PHE A 16 2.33 10.26 -2.66
C PHE A 16 2.28 9.60 -1.27
N ALA A 17 3.26 9.87 -0.39
CA ALA A 17 3.24 9.38 0.99
C ALA A 17 2.02 9.90 1.76
N PHE A 18 1.71 11.19 1.64
CA PHE A 18 0.52 11.79 2.25
C PHE A 18 -0.76 11.12 1.74
N LEU A 19 -0.93 10.98 0.42
CA LEU A 19 -2.12 10.36 -0.16
C LEU A 19 -2.26 8.90 0.22
N ASN A 20 -1.15 8.15 0.34
CA ASN A 20 -1.19 6.78 0.80
C ASN A 20 -1.63 6.70 2.26
N GLY A 21 -1.07 7.53 3.14
CA GLY A 21 -1.51 7.63 4.53
C GLY A 21 -3.00 7.92 4.63
N PHE A 22 -3.46 8.90 3.87
CA PHE A 22 -4.87 9.32 3.79
C PHE A 22 -5.80 8.18 3.32
N ARG A 23 -5.49 7.57 2.17
CA ARG A 23 -6.36 6.54 1.58
C ARG A 23 -6.33 5.23 2.35
N ASP A 24 -5.15 4.80 2.77
CA ASP A 24 -4.94 3.45 3.29
C ASP A 24 -5.08 3.39 4.83
N ALA A 25 -5.25 4.55 5.51
CA ALA A 25 -5.80 4.59 6.87
C ALA A 25 -7.08 3.75 7.00
N SER A 26 -7.88 3.70 5.94
CA SER A 26 -9.08 2.87 5.87
C SER A 26 -8.82 1.38 6.09
N ASN A 27 -7.67 0.86 5.65
CA ASN A 27 -7.35 -0.56 5.76
C ASN A 27 -7.22 -0.97 7.24
N ALA A 28 -6.59 -0.14 8.07
CA ALA A 28 -6.44 -0.40 9.49
C ALA A 28 -7.72 -0.08 10.28
N VAL A 29 -8.40 1.02 9.96
CA VAL A 29 -9.45 1.60 10.81
C VAL A 29 -10.86 1.08 10.51
N ALA A 30 -11.16 0.70 9.26
CA ALA A 30 -12.54 0.45 8.83
C ALA A 30 -13.23 -0.66 9.65
N LEU A 31 -12.52 -1.77 9.90
CA LEU A 31 -13.07 -2.92 10.60
C LEU A 31 -13.24 -2.66 12.10
N SER A 32 -12.25 -2.06 12.76
CA SER A 32 -12.32 -1.75 14.20
C SER A 32 -13.38 -0.72 14.53
N VAL A 33 -13.60 0.26 13.65
CA VAL A 33 -14.72 1.20 13.77
C VAL A 33 -16.05 0.50 13.48
N ARG A 34 -16.13 -0.32 12.42
CA ARG A 34 -17.36 -1.03 12.06
C ARG A 34 -17.86 -1.95 13.17
N THR A 35 -16.96 -2.70 13.81
CA THR A 35 -17.29 -3.65 14.87
C THR A 35 -17.49 -2.99 16.23
N ARG A 36 -17.29 -1.66 16.32
CA ARG A 36 -17.29 -0.86 17.57
C ARG A 36 -16.22 -1.34 18.56
N ALA A 37 -15.08 -1.79 18.05
CA ALA A 37 -13.89 -2.07 18.84
C ALA A 37 -13.19 -0.78 19.27
N LEU A 38 -13.12 0.20 18.36
CA LEU A 38 -12.54 1.52 18.59
C LEU A 38 -13.50 2.61 18.12
N THR A 39 -13.44 3.77 18.76
CA THR A 39 -14.08 4.97 18.22
C THR A 39 -13.28 5.49 17.02
N PRO A 40 -13.91 6.18 16.05
CA PRO A 40 -13.21 6.69 14.86
C PRO A 40 -11.95 7.50 15.18
N SER A 41 -12.01 8.40 16.17
CA SER A 41 -10.88 9.25 16.55
C SER A 41 -9.72 8.44 17.14
N ILE A 42 -10.00 7.50 18.05
CA ILE A 42 -8.95 6.66 18.65
C ILE A 42 -8.32 5.76 17.58
N ALA A 43 -9.13 5.20 16.67
CA ALA A 43 -8.63 4.34 15.62
C ALA A 43 -7.68 5.08 14.67
N VAL A 44 -8.01 6.32 14.29
CA VAL A 44 -7.14 7.16 13.44
C VAL A 44 -5.85 7.55 14.16
N LEU A 45 -5.93 7.99 15.43
CA LEU A 45 -4.74 8.35 16.21
C LEU A 45 -3.80 7.16 16.42
N LEU A 46 -4.37 6.00 16.74
CA LEU A 46 -3.62 4.75 16.88
C LEU A 46 -2.96 4.36 15.56
N ALA A 47 -3.70 4.41 14.45
CA ALA A 47 -3.17 4.11 13.13
C ALA A 47 -2.04 5.09 12.73
N ALA A 48 -2.21 6.38 13.00
CA ALA A 48 -1.21 7.41 12.71
C ALA A 48 0.09 7.16 13.49
N LEU A 49 0.00 6.88 14.80
CA LEU A 49 1.17 6.57 15.63
C LEU A 49 1.93 5.34 15.10
N PHE A 50 1.24 4.24 14.84
CA PHE A 50 1.90 3.02 14.39
C PHE A 50 2.36 3.09 12.91
N ASN A 51 1.67 3.85 12.05
CA ASN A 51 2.18 4.18 10.72
C ASN A 51 3.49 4.98 10.81
N PHE A 52 3.57 5.98 11.71
CA PHE A 52 4.79 6.76 11.94
C PHE A 52 5.95 5.85 12.35
N VAL A 53 5.76 5.05 13.41
CA VAL A 53 6.80 4.16 13.95
C VAL A 53 7.20 3.12 12.90
N GLY A 54 6.24 2.55 12.17
CA GLY A 54 6.50 1.62 11.08
C GLY A 54 7.35 2.27 9.99
N ALA A 55 6.92 3.41 9.45
CA ALA A 55 7.63 4.10 8.38
C ALA A 55 9.04 4.56 8.81
N TRP A 56 9.18 5.06 10.04
CA TRP A 56 10.47 5.46 10.60
C TRP A 56 11.47 4.29 10.63
N LEU A 57 11.08 3.17 11.23
CA LEU A 57 11.95 1.99 11.37
C LEU A 57 12.24 1.31 10.03
N SER A 58 11.32 1.43 9.06
CA SER A 58 11.44 0.82 7.74
C SER A 58 12.57 1.39 6.88
N THR A 59 13.07 2.58 7.22
CA THR A 59 14.05 3.29 6.40
C THR A 59 15.38 2.57 6.32
N ALA A 60 15.79 1.88 7.40
CA ALA A 60 16.97 1.01 7.39
C ALA A 60 16.86 -0.13 6.35
N LEU A 61 15.64 -0.55 6.00
CA LEU A 61 15.36 -1.60 5.03
C LEU A 61 15.12 -1.06 3.61
N ALA A 62 15.07 0.26 3.43
CA ALA A 62 14.76 0.88 2.15
C ALA A 62 15.85 0.65 1.09
N LEU A 63 17.11 0.47 1.49
CA LEU A 63 18.23 0.22 0.56
C LEU A 63 18.06 -1.09 -0.20
N THR A 64 17.63 -2.15 0.49
CA THR A 64 17.35 -3.45 -0.12
C THR A 64 16.27 -3.34 -1.19
N VAL A 65 15.23 -2.54 -0.93
CA VAL A 65 14.11 -2.31 -1.85
C VAL A 65 14.54 -1.43 -3.04
N ALA A 66 15.29 -0.36 -2.79
CA ALA A 66 15.74 0.55 -3.85
C ALA A 66 16.61 -0.16 -4.91
N ARG A 67 17.46 -1.10 -4.48
CA ARG A 67 18.37 -1.84 -5.37
C ARG A 67 17.69 -2.95 -6.16
N THR A 68 16.53 -3.42 -5.73
CA THR A 68 15.85 -4.59 -6.30
C THR A 68 14.75 -4.24 -7.30
N TRP A 69 14.19 -3.02 -7.25
CA TRP A 69 13.00 -2.71 -8.03
C TRP A 69 13.30 -2.29 -9.46
N ILE A 70 14.03 -1.19 -9.66
CA ILE A 70 14.29 -0.62 -10.99
C ILE A 70 15.63 0.14 -10.94
N SER A 71 16.49 -0.07 -11.94
CA SER A 71 17.63 0.82 -12.19
C SER A 71 17.20 1.97 -13.09
N ILE A 72 17.49 3.20 -12.66
CA ILE A 72 17.02 4.42 -13.32
C ILE A 72 18.23 5.14 -13.94
N PRO A 73 18.10 5.71 -15.16
CA PRO A 73 19.16 6.53 -15.74
C PRO A 73 19.58 7.68 -14.82
N ALA A 74 20.85 8.07 -14.85
CA ALA A 74 21.31 9.25 -14.14
C ALA A 74 20.79 10.54 -14.83
N GLY A 75 20.69 11.63 -14.08
CA GLY A 75 20.36 12.96 -14.61
C GLY A 75 18.86 13.26 -14.71
N SER A 76 18.53 14.21 -15.59
CA SER A 76 17.17 14.71 -15.81
C SER A 76 16.20 13.63 -16.27
N SER A 77 16.62 12.74 -17.18
CA SER A 77 15.78 11.66 -17.72
C SER A 77 15.30 10.70 -16.63
N GLY A 78 16.17 10.32 -15.69
CA GLY A 78 15.79 9.46 -14.56
C GLY A 78 14.82 10.13 -13.59
N LEU A 79 15.03 11.41 -13.30
CA LEU A 79 14.14 12.17 -12.45
C LEU A 79 12.77 12.41 -13.11
N ALA A 80 12.73 12.64 -14.43
CA ALA A 80 11.49 12.77 -15.18
C ALA A 80 10.70 11.45 -15.23
N LEU A 81 11.38 10.31 -15.34
CA LEU A 81 10.77 8.98 -15.23
C LEU A 81 10.09 8.81 -13.86
N LEU A 82 10.80 9.10 -12.77
CA LEU A 82 10.26 9.04 -11.41
C LEU A 82 9.07 9.99 -11.23
N ALA A 83 9.19 11.23 -11.71
CA ALA A 83 8.11 12.22 -11.63
C ALA A 83 6.86 11.75 -12.38
N SER A 84 7.02 11.21 -13.58
CA SER A 84 5.92 10.70 -14.41
C SER A 84 5.20 9.52 -13.75
N GLY A 85 5.98 8.57 -13.20
CA GLY A 85 5.44 7.42 -12.48
C GLY A 85 4.67 7.82 -11.21
N LEU A 86 5.24 8.72 -10.39
CA LEU A 86 4.61 9.22 -9.17
C LEU A 86 3.35 10.03 -9.47
N ALA A 87 3.41 10.96 -10.45
CA ALA A 87 2.26 11.78 -10.83
C ALA A 87 1.09 10.92 -11.29
N SER A 88 1.35 9.93 -12.14
CA SER A 88 0.35 8.94 -12.58
C SER A 88 -0.28 8.19 -11.40
N ALA A 89 0.55 7.66 -10.49
CA ALA A 89 0.08 6.92 -9.31
C ALA A 89 -0.77 7.81 -8.38
N ILE A 90 -0.39 9.07 -8.19
CA ILE A 90 -1.13 10.08 -7.41
C ILE A 90 -2.51 10.34 -8.03
N LEU A 91 -2.55 10.63 -9.33
CA LEU A 91 -3.80 10.93 -10.04
C LEU A 91 -4.78 9.76 -9.96
N TRP A 92 -4.30 8.54 -10.19
CA TRP A 92 -5.12 7.33 -10.06
C TRP A 92 -5.59 7.12 -8.60
N GLY A 93 -4.71 7.35 -7.62
CA GLY A 93 -5.04 7.27 -6.21
C GLY A 93 -6.20 8.20 -5.82
N ILE A 94 -6.12 9.46 -6.24
CA ILE A 94 -7.18 10.47 -6.02
C ILE A 94 -8.48 10.03 -6.69
N TYR A 95 -8.42 9.56 -7.94
CA TYR A 95 -9.58 9.07 -8.67
C TYR A 95 -10.25 7.88 -7.96
N ALA A 96 -9.47 6.86 -7.58
CA ALA A 96 -9.99 5.69 -6.88
C ALA A 96 -10.61 6.05 -5.52
N TRP A 97 -9.99 6.97 -4.78
CA TRP A 97 -10.55 7.50 -3.53
C TRP A 97 -11.86 8.27 -3.75
N TRP A 98 -11.92 9.13 -4.78
CA TRP A 98 -13.13 9.88 -5.10
C TRP A 98 -14.31 8.94 -5.39
N ARG A 99 -14.04 7.82 -6.08
CA ARG A 99 -15.00 6.72 -6.34
C ARG A 99 -15.28 5.84 -5.12
N GLY A 100 -14.54 6.01 -4.02
CA GLY A 100 -14.66 5.21 -2.80
C GLY A 100 -14.23 3.76 -2.97
N ILE A 101 -13.32 3.48 -3.91
CA ILE A 101 -12.86 2.14 -4.23
C ILE A 101 -11.47 1.91 -3.61
N PRO A 102 -11.28 0.84 -2.81
CA PRO A 102 -9.96 0.44 -2.33
C PRO A 102 -9.08 0.05 -3.52
N SER A 103 -8.00 0.80 -3.73
CA SER A 103 -7.03 0.57 -4.82
C SER A 103 -5.60 0.65 -4.29
N SER A 104 -4.76 -0.27 -4.75
CA SER A 104 -3.36 -0.42 -4.34
C SER A 104 -2.46 0.70 -4.87
N SER A 105 -1.75 1.37 -3.98
CA SER A 105 -0.68 2.31 -4.30
C SER A 105 0.57 1.61 -4.85
N THR A 106 0.86 0.37 -4.41
CA THR A 106 1.99 -0.41 -4.94
C THR A 106 1.82 -0.73 -6.41
N HIS A 107 0.64 -1.23 -6.81
CA HIS A 107 0.36 -1.53 -8.22
C HIS A 107 0.35 -0.26 -9.07
N ALA A 108 -0.18 0.84 -8.53
CA ALA A 108 -0.21 2.14 -9.19
C ALA A 108 1.22 2.64 -9.48
N LEU A 109 2.11 2.58 -8.49
CA LEU A 109 3.50 2.99 -8.63
C LEU A 109 4.28 2.06 -9.57
N VAL A 110 4.18 0.75 -9.40
CA VAL A 110 4.87 -0.23 -10.28
C VAL A 110 4.43 -0.07 -11.73
N GLY A 111 3.11 0.03 -11.97
CA GLY A 111 2.58 0.30 -13.32
C GLY A 111 3.08 1.63 -13.87
N GLY A 112 3.07 2.69 -13.07
CA GLY A 112 3.55 4.01 -13.47
C GLY A 112 5.04 4.05 -13.81
N LEU A 113 5.89 3.44 -12.98
CA LEU A 113 7.33 3.36 -13.25
C LEU A 113 7.63 2.51 -14.49
N PHE A 114 6.91 1.40 -14.67
CA PHE A 114 7.02 0.57 -15.88
C PHE A 114 6.66 1.37 -17.13
N GLY A 115 5.50 2.07 -17.13
CA GLY A 115 5.06 2.88 -18.26
C GLY A 115 6.01 4.03 -18.58
N ALA A 116 6.53 4.73 -17.56
CA ALA A 116 7.53 5.78 -17.74
C ALA A 116 8.87 5.22 -18.25
N GLY A 117 9.27 4.03 -17.81
CA GLY A 117 10.47 3.35 -18.30
C GLY A 117 10.37 2.96 -19.77
N VAL A 118 9.22 2.41 -20.21
CA VAL A 118 8.97 2.15 -21.63
C VAL A 118 9.06 3.43 -22.46
N ALA A 119 8.55 4.56 -21.95
CA ALA A 119 8.70 5.84 -22.63
C ALA A 119 10.18 6.26 -22.77
N SER A 120 11.00 6.14 -21.71
CA SER A 120 12.41 6.57 -21.78
C SER A 120 13.26 5.69 -22.71
N VAL A 121 12.90 4.41 -22.88
CA VAL A 121 13.50 3.52 -23.89
C VAL A 121 13.20 4.02 -25.31
N ILE A 122 11.97 4.47 -25.56
CA ILE A 122 11.56 4.94 -26.90
C ILE A 122 12.20 6.30 -27.25
N ILE A 123 12.30 7.21 -26.28
CA ILE A 123 12.81 8.56 -26.51
C ILE A 123 14.33 8.54 -26.74
N ASP A 124 15.09 7.96 -25.80
CA ASP A 124 16.56 8.10 -25.77
C ASP A 124 17.30 6.76 -25.90
N GLY A 125 16.60 5.64 -26.09
CA GLY A 125 17.22 4.30 -26.08
C GLY A 125 17.76 3.89 -24.71
N SER A 126 17.42 4.63 -23.65
CA SER A 126 17.95 4.41 -22.30
C SER A 126 17.51 3.05 -21.76
N VAL A 127 18.46 2.17 -21.48
CA VAL A 127 18.18 0.84 -20.95
C VAL A 127 17.72 0.98 -19.50
N VAL A 128 16.42 0.82 -19.26
CA VAL A 128 15.87 0.66 -17.91
C VAL A 128 16.13 -0.78 -17.48
N GLY A 129 17.18 -1.00 -16.68
CA GLY A 129 17.48 -2.32 -16.11
C GLY A 129 16.51 -2.68 -14.97
N GLY A 130 16.31 -3.98 -14.75
CA GLY A 130 15.33 -4.51 -13.80
C GLY A 130 13.99 -4.89 -14.41
N VAL A 131 13.84 -4.85 -15.75
CA VAL A 131 12.73 -5.49 -16.48
C VAL A 131 13.17 -6.87 -16.98
N ASP A 132 13.64 -7.70 -16.06
CA ASP A 132 14.08 -9.07 -16.29
C ASP A 132 13.16 -10.06 -15.56
N GLU A 133 13.55 -11.33 -15.48
CA GLU A 133 12.81 -12.35 -14.72
C GLU A 133 12.67 -11.99 -13.23
N SER A 134 13.58 -11.18 -12.67
CA SER A 134 13.54 -10.81 -11.26
C SER A 134 12.33 -9.93 -10.92
N LEU A 135 11.89 -9.06 -11.84
CA LEU A 135 10.67 -8.26 -11.67
C LEU A 135 9.42 -9.13 -11.54
N LEU A 136 9.36 -10.21 -12.33
CA LEU A 136 8.24 -11.15 -12.29
C LEU A 136 8.16 -11.82 -10.91
N TYR A 137 9.27 -12.35 -10.41
CA TYR A 137 9.31 -13.10 -9.15
C TYR A 137 9.29 -12.23 -7.89
N GLN A 138 9.93 -11.05 -7.93
CA GLN A 138 10.07 -10.19 -6.75
C GLN A 138 8.94 -9.17 -6.62
N VAL A 139 8.28 -8.80 -7.71
CA VAL A 139 7.25 -7.74 -7.71
C VAL A 139 5.90 -8.26 -8.18
N VAL A 140 5.80 -8.79 -9.40
CA VAL A 140 4.51 -9.13 -10.02
C VAL A 140 3.82 -10.32 -9.32
N LEU A 141 4.55 -11.41 -9.10
CA LEU A 141 4.01 -12.62 -8.47
C LEU A 141 3.52 -12.37 -7.03
N PRO A 142 4.30 -11.73 -6.13
CA PRO A 142 3.82 -11.40 -4.79
C PRO A 142 2.57 -10.51 -4.82
N LEU A 143 2.51 -9.54 -5.72
CA LEU A 143 1.35 -8.64 -5.85
C LEU A 143 0.08 -9.35 -6.36
N LEU A 144 0.24 -10.35 -7.22
CA LEU A 144 -0.86 -11.15 -7.76
C LEU A 144 -1.32 -12.24 -6.78
N LEU A 145 -0.39 -12.91 -6.09
CA LEU A 145 -0.68 -14.06 -5.23
C LEU A 145 -1.07 -13.66 -3.81
N SER A 146 -0.52 -12.58 -3.26
CA SER A 146 -0.82 -12.13 -1.89
C SER A 146 -2.31 -11.94 -1.59
N PRO A 147 -3.18 -11.43 -2.49
CA PRO A 147 -4.61 -11.32 -2.22
C PRO A 147 -5.30 -12.69 -2.13
N MET A 148 -4.88 -13.66 -2.97
CA MET A 148 -5.42 -15.03 -2.93
C MET A 148 -5.02 -15.73 -1.63
N ILE A 149 -3.74 -15.61 -1.25
CA ILE A 149 -3.21 -16.14 0.00
C ILE A 149 -3.94 -15.48 1.18
N ALA A 150 -4.10 -14.15 1.16
CA ALA A 150 -4.84 -13.39 2.18
C ALA A 150 -6.29 -13.88 2.35
N PHE A 151 -7.01 -14.09 1.24
CA PHE A 151 -8.37 -14.61 1.26
C PHE A 151 -8.42 -16.03 1.85
N ILE A 152 -7.64 -16.95 1.29
CA ILE A 152 -7.67 -18.38 1.67
C ILE A 152 -7.22 -18.54 3.12
N GLY A 153 -6.10 -17.95 3.50
CA GLY A 153 -5.56 -18.08 4.84
C GLY A 153 -6.49 -17.46 5.89
N SER A 154 -7.09 -16.29 5.62
CA SER A 154 -8.05 -15.71 6.55
C SER A 154 -9.33 -16.55 6.65
N TYR A 155 -9.83 -17.08 5.52
CA TYR A 155 -10.96 -18.02 5.51
C TYR A 155 -10.69 -19.26 6.37
N LEU A 156 -9.52 -19.88 6.19
CA LEU A 156 -9.12 -21.09 6.92
C LEU A 156 -8.91 -20.80 8.41
N LEU A 157 -8.29 -19.67 8.77
CA LEU A 157 -8.04 -19.29 10.16
C LEU A 157 -9.31 -19.03 10.97
N VAL A 158 -10.43 -18.68 10.33
CA VAL A 158 -11.72 -18.56 11.05
C VAL A 158 -12.18 -19.91 11.62
N TRP A 159 -11.86 -21.03 10.98
CA TRP A 159 -12.32 -22.35 11.44
C TRP A 159 -11.77 -22.77 12.82
N PRO A 160 -10.44 -22.81 13.07
CA PRO A 160 -9.93 -23.16 14.40
C PRO A 160 -10.33 -22.11 15.46
N VAL A 161 -10.42 -20.83 15.09
CA VAL A 161 -10.81 -19.76 16.02
C VAL A 161 -12.26 -19.90 16.46
N THR A 162 -13.17 -20.19 15.53
CA THR A 162 -14.59 -20.43 15.85
C THR A 162 -14.78 -21.75 16.58
N TRP A 163 -14.01 -22.79 16.24
CA TRP A 163 -14.01 -24.05 16.97
C TRP A 163 -13.57 -23.87 18.42
N ALA A 164 -12.50 -23.12 18.68
CA ALA A 164 -12.03 -22.81 20.03
C ALA A 164 -13.07 -22.00 20.83
N ALA A 165 -13.85 -21.15 20.15
CA ALA A 165 -14.87 -20.31 20.77
C ALA A 165 -16.23 -21.02 20.97
N ARG A 166 -16.42 -22.27 20.52
CA ARG A 166 -17.74 -22.92 20.39
C ARG A 166 -18.58 -23.04 21.68
N TYR A 167 -17.93 -23.13 22.84
CA TYR A 167 -18.60 -23.23 24.14
C TYR A 167 -18.61 -21.91 24.92
N THR A 168 -18.19 -20.82 24.30
CA THR A 168 -18.16 -19.50 24.94
C THR A 168 -19.37 -18.69 24.51
N GLN A 169 -19.99 -17.97 25.45
CA GLN A 169 -21.12 -17.11 25.16
C GLN A 169 -20.75 -16.01 24.13
N PRO A 170 -21.59 -15.71 23.12
CA PRO A 170 -21.29 -14.71 22.10
C PRO A 170 -20.94 -13.32 22.63
N ALA A 171 -21.51 -12.90 23.76
CA ALA A 171 -21.20 -11.62 24.39
C ALA A 171 -19.72 -11.53 24.84
N VAL A 172 -19.20 -12.62 25.44
CA VAL A 172 -17.81 -12.71 25.89
C VAL A 172 -16.86 -12.76 24.71
N ILE A 173 -17.20 -13.53 23.66
CA ILE A 173 -16.45 -13.59 22.41
C ILE A 173 -16.33 -12.18 21.82
N ASN A 174 -17.45 -11.50 21.62
CA ASN A 174 -17.46 -10.17 21.01
C ASN A 174 -16.64 -9.15 21.82
N ARG A 175 -16.71 -9.18 23.16
CA ARG A 175 -15.89 -8.31 24.00
C ARG A 175 -14.40 -8.59 23.83
N ARG A 176 -13.97 -9.86 23.91
CA ARG A 176 -12.55 -10.26 23.77
C ARG A 176 -12.00 -9.90 22.39
N PHE A 177 -12.73 -10.22 21.33
CA PHE A 177 -12.28 -9.94 19.97
C PHE A 177 -12.30 -8.45 19.64
N ARG A 178 -13.19 -7.63 20.23
CA ARG A 178 -13.06 -6.17 20.14
C ARG A 178 -11.76 -5.66 20.75
N SER A 179 -11.36 -6.18 21.91
CA SER A 179 -10.05 -5.86 22.50
C SER A 179 -8.90 -6.32 21.61
N MET A 180 -8.98 -7.53 21.03
CA MET A 180 -7.97 -8.00 20.07
C MET A 180 -7.94 -7.15 18.79
N GLN A 181 -9.09 -6.63 18.33
CA GLN A 181 -9.13 -5.74 17.17
C GLN A 181 -8.36 -4.43 17.41
N ALA A 182 -8.36 -3.90 18.62
CA ALA A 182 -7.56 -2.72 18.93
C ALA A 182 -6.06 -2.99 18.71
N VAL A 183 -5.57 -4.15 19.18
CA VAL A 183 -4.18 -4.58 18.98
C VAL A 183 -3.89 -4.87 17.52
N SER A 184 -4.78 -5.59 16.82
CA SER A 184 -4.57 -5.91 15.40
C SER A 184 -4.65 -4.68 14.51
N THR A 185 -5.42 -3.65 14.88
CA THR A 185 -5.45 -2.36 14.17
C THR A 185 -4.10 -1.65 14.28
N ALA A 186 -3.50 -1.62 15.47
CA ALA A 186 -2.14 -1.11 15.67
C ALA A 186 -1.10 -1.91 14.87
N ALA A 187 -1.14 -3.25 14.93
CA ALA A 187 -0.23 -4.10 14.18
C ALA A 187 -0.38 -3.91 12.65
N LEU A 188 -1.62 -3.76 12.17
CA LEU A 188 -1.90 -3.55 10.75
C LEU A 188 -1.41 -2.19 10.27
N ALA A 189 -1.60 -1.14 11.06
CA ALA A 189 -1.02 0.17 10.79
C ALA A 189 0.51 0.15 10.83
N PHE A 190 1.12 -0.58 11.78
CA PHE A 190 2.57 -0.75 11.81
C PHE A 190 3.09 -1.43 10.54
N GLY A 191 2.45 -2.52 10.11
CA GLY A 191 2.82 -3.25 8.89
C GLY A 191 2.61 -2.43 7.62
N HIS A 192 1.57 -1.61 7.61
CA HIS A 192 1.35 -0.61 6.56
C HIS A 192 2.49 0.41 6.51
N GLY A 193 2.84 1.01 7.66
CA GLY A 193 3.96 1.94 7.78
C GLY A 193 5.28 1.34 7.30
N LEU A 194 5.57 0.08 7.62
CA LEU A 194 6.77 -0.61 7.16
C LEU A 194 6.84 -0.71 5.63
N GLN A 195 5.76 -1.15 5.00
CA GLN A 195 5.69 -1.33 3.54
C GLN A 195 5.77 0.02 2.80
N ASP A 196 4.99 0.99 3.24
CA ASP A 196 4.90 2.29 2.57
C ASP A 196 6.13 3.17 2.82
N GLY A 197 6.72 3.08 4.01
CA GLY A 197 7.95 3.76 4.37
C GLY A 197 9.13 3.28 3.52
N GLN A 198 9.34 1.96 3.42
CA GLN A 198 10.34 1.35 2.54
C GLN A 198 10.18 1.82 1.09
N ARG A 199 8.97 1.73 0.56
CA ARG A 199 8.67 2.09 -0.84
C ARG A 199 8.93 3.56 -1.13
N THR A 200 8.43 4.46 -0.28
CA THR A 200 8.60 5.90 -0.51
C THR A 200 10.05 6.33 -0.30
N ALA A 201 10.73 5.77 0.71
CA ALA A 201 12.14 6.02 0.94
C ALA A 201 12.98 5.50 -0.24
N ALA A 202 12.68 4.33 -0.78
CA ALA A 202 13.35 3.79 -1.96
C ALA A 202 13.24 4.72 -3.18
N VAL A 203 12.05 5.28 -3.45
CA VAL A 203 11.87 6.25 -4.54
C VAL A 203 12.69 7.53 -4.32
N LEU A 204 12.73 8.05 -3.09
CA LEU A 204 13.54 9.23 -2.75
C LEU A 204 15.06 8.95 -2.87
N LEU A 205 15.51 7.74 -2.50
CA LEU A 205 16.90 7.31 -2.68
C LEU A 205 17.25 7.18 -4.16
N LEU A 206 16.35 6.65 -4.99
CA LEU A 206 16.54 6.61 -6.44
C LEU A 206 16.62 8.01 -7.05
N ALA A 207 15.81 8.96 -6.55
CA ALA A 207 15.88 10.35 -6.98
C ALA A 207 17.22 11.01 -6.58
N LEU A 208 17.69 10.76 -5.37
CA LEU A 208 18.98 11.22 -4.88
C LEU A 208 20.16 10.65 -5.70
N LEU A 209 20.10 9.35 -6.03
CA LEU A 209 21.09 8.68 -6.86
C LEU A 209 21.10 9.24 -8.29
N ALA A 210 19.92 9.39 -8.91
CA ALA A 210 19.80 9.96 -10.25
C ALA A 210 20.27 11.44 -10.28
N GLY A 211 20.07 12.18 -9.19
CA GLY A 211 20.56 13.55 -9.04
C GLY A 211 22.06 13.67 -8.73
N GLY A 212 22.79 12.57 -8.52
CA GLY A 212 24.21 12.59 -8.14
C GLY A 212 24.48 13.12 -6.72
N MET A 213 23.46 13.13 -5.85
CA MET A 213 23.53 13.67 -4.49
C MET A 213 23.67 12.59 -3.42
N TYR A 214 23.85 11.33 -3.84
CA TYR A 214 23.95 10.19 -2.95
C TYR A 214 24.87 9.12 -3.52
N ASP A 215 25.68 8.54 -2.66
CA ASP A 215 26.75 7.59 -2.96
C ASP A 215 26.35 6.13 -2.72
N GLY A 216 25.11 5.88 -2.28
CA GLY A 216 24.63 4.53 -1.96
C GLY A 216 24.97 4.04 -0.55
N GLY A 217 25.43 4.94 0.33
CA GLY A 217 25.75 4.68 1.74
C GLY A 217 24.50 4.54 2.63
N GLU A 218 24.43 5.29 3.73
CA GLU A 218 23.28 5.24 4.66
C GLU A 218 22.10 6.07 4.17
N VAL A 219 20.87 5.70 4.56
CA VAL A 219 19.66 6.46 4.20
C VAL A 219 19.67 7.81 4.92
N PRO A 220 19.59 8.94 4.21
CA PRO A 220 19.60 10.25 4.86
C PRO A 220 18.41 10.43 5.80
N LEU A 221 18.67 11.00 6.99
CA LEU A 221 17.64 11.19 8.02
C LEU A 221 16.41 11.97 7.54
N TRP A 222 16.61 12.95 6.66
CA TRP A 222 15.52 13.74 6.11
C TRP A 222 14.56 12.90 5.25
N VAL A 223 15.06 11.84 4.58
CA VAL A 223 14.21 10.90 3.82
C VAL A 223 13.32 10.15 4.79
N ALA A 224 13.89 9.64 5.89
CA ALA A 224 13.13 8.96 6.94
C ALA A 224 12.08 9.87 7.60
N LEU A 225 12.44 11.12 7.91
CA LEU A 225 11.54 12.09 8.51
C LEU A 225 10.42 12.48 7.54
N LEU A 226 10.75 12.78 6.29
CA LEU A 226 9.77 13.19 5.29
C LEU A 226 8.74 12.09 5.04
N THR A 227 9.17 10.84 4.83
CA THR A 227 8.25 9.72 4.56
C THR A 227 7.35 9.43 5.75
N SER A 228 7.92 9.34 6.96
CA SER A 228 7.16 9.04 8.18
C SER A 228 6.18 10.16 8.54
N VAL A 229 6.60 11.42 8.47
CA VAL A 229 5.72 12.57 8.77
C VAL A 229 4.62 12.71 7.74
N MET A 230 4.92 12.61 6.44
CA MET A 230 3.89 12.74 5.38
C MET A 230 2.87 11.60 5.45
N LEU A 231 3.32 10.35 5.63
CA LEU A 231 2.42 9.21 5.78
C LEU A 231 1.50 9.37 7.00
N THR A 232 2.06 9.85 8.12
CA THR A 232 1.32 10.06 9.37
C THR A 232 0.33 11.21 9.23
N ALA A 233 0.76 12.33 8.65
CA ALA A 233 -0.10 13.47 8.36
C ALA A 233 -1.29 13.02 7.51
N GLY A 234 -1.05 12.31 6.41
CA GLY A 234 -2.10 11.73 5.59
C GLY A 234 -3.08 10.86 6.39
N THR A 235 -2.54 9.96 7.22
CA THR A 235 -3.35 9.07 8.08
C THR A 235 -4.31 9.84 8.98
N LEU A 236 -3.89 10.97 9.54
CA LEU A 236 -4.71 11.83 10.39
C LEU A 236 -5.88 12.49 9.63
N PHE A 237 -5.71 12.80 8.33
CA PHE A 237 -6.80 13.28 7.48
C PHE A 237 -7.80 12.16 7.09
N GLY A 238 -7.42 10.90 7.23
CA GLY A 238 -8.29 9.72 7.15
C GLY A 238 -8.77 9.35 5.75
N GLY A 239 -9.54 8.27 5.61
CA GLY A 239 -9.93 7.73 4.30
C GLY A 239 -11.42 7.41 4.19
N TRP A 240 -12.30 8.20 4.83
CA TRP A 240 -13.65 7.76 5.19
C TRP A 240 -14.52 7.20 4.05
N ARG A 241 -14.36 7.67 2.81
CA ARG A 241 -15.04 7.11 1.64
C ARG A 241 -14.68 5.63 1.41
N ILE A 242 -13.40 5.30 1.48
CA ILE A 242 -12.90 3.92 1.34
C ILE A 242 -13.25 3.11 2.60
N SER A 243 -13.12 3.71 3.79
CA SER A 243 -13.50 3.05 5.06
C SER A 243 -14.95 2.60 5.05
N HIS A 244 -15.86 3.44 4.53
CA HIS A 244 -17.26 3.09 4.39
C HIS A 244 -17.47 1.91 3.44
N THR A 245 -16.75 1.87 2.31
CA THR A 245 -16.81 0.73 1.38
C THR A 245 -16.34 -0.56 2.04
N LEU A 246 -15.18 -0.56 2.69
CA LEU A 246 -14.60 -1.73 3.34
C LEU A 246 -15.43 -2.21 4.54
N GLY A 247 -15.83 -1.30 5.43
CA GLY A 247 -16.52 -1.65 6.67
C GLY A 247 -18.01 -1.94 6.50
N TYR A 248 -18.70 -1.29 5.56
CA TYR A 248 -20.17 -1.33 5.51
C TYR A 248 -20.73 -1.93 4.22
N ARG A 249 -20.06 -1.77 3.08
CA ARG A 249 -20.64 -2.15 1.77
C ARG A 249 -20.13 -3.48 1.22
N LEU A 250 -18.91 -3.88 1.56
CA LEU A 250 -18.26 -5.03 0.95
C LEU A 250 -18.80 -6.36 1.49
N ILE A 251 -18.73 -6.55 2.80
CA ILE A 251 -19.18 -7.77 3.47
C ILE A 251 -19.60 -7.48 4.92
N ARG A 252 -20.59 -8.21 5.43
CA ARG A 252 -20.93 -8.17 6.86
C ARG A 252 -19.88 -8.94 7.66
N ILE A 253 -19.32 -8.30 8.69
CA ILE A 253 -18.27 -8.89 9.52
C ILE A 253 -18.52 -8.64 11.01
N ASP A 254 -18.19 -9.61 11.84
CA ASP A 254 -18.29 -9.56 13.31
C ASP A 254 -16.92 -9.31 13.96
N PRO A 255 -16.85 -9.05 15.28
CA PRO A 255 -15.59 -8.83 15.97
C PRO A 255 -14.56 -9.94 15.76
N LEU A 256 -14.97 -11.21 15.81
CA LEU A 256 -14.07 -12.35 15.68
C LEU A 256 -13.42 -12.39 14.29
N ARG A 257 -14.23 -12.36 13.22
CA ARG A 257 -13.74 -12.42 11.84
C ARG A 257 -12.95 -11.17 11.47
N GLY A 258 -13.35 -10.02 12.00
CA GLY A 258 -12.62 -8.76 11.80
C GLY A 258 -11.22 -8.80 12.44
N SER A 259 -11.06 -9.41 13.62
CA SER A 259 -9.74 -9.64 14.22
C SER A 259 -8.91 -10.59 13.38
N VAL A 260 -9.49 -11.71 12.94
CA VAL A 260 -8.78 -12.70 12.11
C VAL A 260 -8.29 -12.07 10.81
N ALA A 261 -9.14 -11.29 10.13
CA ALA A 261 -8.76 -10.56 8.92
C ALA A 261 -7.61 -9.59 9.15
N GLN A 262 -7.67 -8.77 10.22
CA GLN A 262 -6.61 -7.82 10.53
C GLN A 262 -5.31 -8.51 10.93
N ILE A 263 -5.34 -9.48 11.85
CA ILE A 263 -4.14 -10.22 12.31
C ILE A 263 -3.45 -10.88 11.13
N TYR A 264 -4.21 -11.58 10.28
CA TYR A 264 -3.64 -12.26 9.13
C TYR A 264 -3.07 -11.28 8.11
N SER A 265 -3.75 -10.14 7.89
CA SER A 265 -3.23 -9.08 7.03
C SER A 265 -1.92 -8.49 7.57
N SER A 266 -1.85 -8.20 8.87
CA SER A 266 -0.62 -7.71 9.51
C SER A 266 0.52 -8.70 9.36
N LEU A 267 0.26 -10.00 9.56
CA LEU A 267 1.25 -11.06 9.38
C LEU A 267 1.79 -11.06 7.95
N ILE A 268 0.93 -11.02 6.94
CA ILE A 268 1.35 -10.97 5.53
C ILE A 268 2.21 -9.73 5.29
N LEU A 269 1.81 -8.54 5.77
CA LEU A 269 2.60 -7.31 5.58
C LEU A 269 3.97 -7.37 6.28
N PHE A 270 4.06 -7.96 7.47
CA PHE A 270 5.33 -8.16 8.18
C PHE A 270 6.24 -9.14 7.46
N LEU A 271 5.70 -10.27 6.99
CA LEU A 271 6.46 -11.25 6.20
C LEU A 271 6.98 -10.61 4.92
N GLY A 272 6.17 -9.81 4.23
CA GLY A 272 6.61 -9.06 3.06
C GLY A 272 7.70 -8.04 3.38
N ALA A 273 7.55 -7.24 4.44
CA ALA A 273 8.44 -6.11 4.70
C ALA A 273 9.79 -6.54 5.29
N ILE A 274 9.77 -7.53 6.20
CA ILE A 274 10.93 -7.92 7.01
C ILE A 274 11.52 -9.25 6.55
N GLY A 275 10.68 -10.23 6.22
CA GLY A 275 11.16 -11.59 5.94
C GLY A 275 11.58 -11.80 4.48
N LEU A 276 10.70 -11.43 3.55
CA LEU A 276 10.86 -11.69 2.11
C LEU A 276 11.32 -10.47 1.33
N HIS A 277 11.20 -9.28 1.93
CA HIS A 277 11.42 -7.97 1.27
C HIS A 277 10.62 -7.78 -0.02
N TRP A 278 9.43 -8.39 -0.08
CA TRP A 278 8.53 -8.28 -1.22
C TRP A 278 7.54 -7.12 -1.03
N PRO A 279 7.30 -6.32 -2.09
CA PRO A 279 6.19 -5.39 -2.11
C PRO A 279 4.87 -6.12 -1.93
N ILE A 280 4.15 -5.80 -0.87
CA ILE A 280 2.81 -6.31 -0.65
C ILE A 280 1.83 -5.15 -0.62
N SER A 281 0.72 -5.30 -1.33
CA SER A 281 -0.38 -4.35 -1.22
C SER A 281 -1.19 -4.59 0.05
N SER A 282 -1.07 -3.67 1.01
CA SER A 282 -1.95 -3.57 2.18
C SER A 282 -3.43 -3.58 1.79
N THR A 283 -3.82 -2.74 0.83
CA THR A 283 -5.20 -2.64 0.34
C THR A 283 -5.73 -3.97 -0.20
N HIS A 284 -5.00 -4.66 -1.07
CA HIS A 284 -5.47 -5.96 -1.59
C HIS A 284 -5.49 -7.03 -0.50
N THR A 285 -4.46 -7.07 0.34
CA THR A 285 -4.33 -8.03 1.45
C THR A 285 -5.49 -7.90 2.42
N VAL A 286 -5.75 -6.69 2.93
CA VAL A 286 -6.82 -6.43 3.90
C VAL A 286 -8.19 -6.66 3.30
N THR A 287 -8.43 -6.17 2.08
CA THR A 287 -9.73 -6.38 1.41
C THR A 287 -10.00 -7.86 1.20
N SER A 288 -9.00 -8.62 0.77
CA SER A 288 -9.12 -10.05 0.50
C SER A 288 -9.24 -10.88 1.77
N ALA A 289 -8.45 -10.58 2.81
CA ALA A 289 -8.58 -11.21 4.12
C ALA A 289 -9.96 -10.94 4.74
N THR A 290 -10.48 -9.71 4.59
CA THR A 290 -11.83 -9.34 5.06
C THR A 290 -12.90 -10.16 4.35
N LEU A 291 -12.79 -10.31 3.02
CA LEU A 291 -13.70 -11.16 2.24
C LEU A 291 -13.56 -12.64 2.65
N GLY A 292 -12.35 -13.13 2.86
CA GLY A 292 -12.08 -14.51 3.29
C GLY A 292 -12.69 -14.82 4.66
N ALA A 293 -12.36 -14.03 5.68
CA ALA A 293 -12.92 -14.22 7.02
C ALA A 293 -14.44 -14.03 7.05
N GLY A 294 -14.96 -13.05 6.32
CA GLY A 294 -16.38 -12.75 6.27
C GLY A 294 -17.20 -13.74 5.43
N THR A 295 -16.60 -14.45 4.46
CA THR A 295 -17.31 -15.49 3.71
C THR A 295 -17.47 -16.78 4.52
N ASN A 296 -16.56 -17.03 5.47
CA ASN A 296 -16.68 -18.11 6.45
C ASN A 296 -17.71 -17.80 7.55
N GLN A 297 -18.96 -17.54 7.17
CA GLN A 297 -20.09 -17.33 8.08
C GLN A 297 -21.36 -18.00 7.53
N ARG A 298 -22.23 -18.47 8.43
CA ARG A 298 -23.45 -19.25 8.06
C ARG A 298 -24.38 -18.51 7.11
N PHE A 299 -24.43 -17.17 7.19
CA PHE A 299 -25.24 -16.31 6.31
C PHE A 299 -24.36 -15.20 5.71
N ALA A 300 -23.41 -15.58 4.87
CA ALA A 300 -22.48 -14.64 4.26
C ALA A 300 -23.22 -13.62 3.36
N ALA A 301 -23.26 -12.37 3.80
CA ALA A 301 -23.83 -11.26 3.03
C ALA A 301 -22.70 -10.46 2.36
N THR A 302 -22.23 -10.96 1.21
CA THR A 302 -21.20 -10.31 0.39
C THR A 302 -21.84 -9.55 -0.76
N ASN A 303 -21.46 -8.30 -0.96
CA ASN A 303 -21.92 -7.52 -2.10
C ASN A 303 -21.12 -7.87 -3.36
N ARG A 304 -21.57 -8.91 -4.07
CA ARG A 304 -20.87 -9.44 -5.27
C ARG A 304 -20.61 -8.37 -6.33
N ARG A 305 -21.60 -7.50 -6.60
CA ARG A 305 -21.46 -6.42 -7.61
C ARG A 305 -20.34 -5.47 -7.24
N LEU A 306 -20.23 -5.10 -5.96
CA LEU A 306 -19.14 -4.27 -5.47
C LEU A 306 -17.81 -5.02 -5.49
N THR A 307 -17.76 -6.28 -5.07
CA THR A 307 -16.55 -7.11 -5.12
C THR A 307 -15.99 -7.18 -6.54
N PHE A 308 -16.81 -7.50 -7.56
CA PHE A 308 -16.37 -7.53 -8.94
C PHE A 308 -15.89 -6.16 -9.44
N ARG A 309 -16.57 -5.07 -9.04
CA ARG A 309 -16.11 -3.71 -9.35
C ARG A 309 -14.73 -3.42 -8.75
N VAL A 310 -14.49 -3.83 -7.50
CA VAL A 310 -13.18 -3.67 -6.84
C VAL A 310 -12.09 -4.46 -7.58
N LEU A 311 -12.34 -5.74 -7.89
CA LEU A 311 -11.40 -6.58 -8.63
C LEU A 311 -11.08 -6.02 -10.02
N THR A 312 -12.08 -5.46 -10.70
CA THR A 312 -11.88 -4.79 -11.99
C THR A 312 -10.95 -3.58 -11.84
N PHE A 313 -11.14 -2.76 -10.79
CA PHE A 313 -10.23 -1.65 -10.51
C PHE A 313 -8.81 -2.11 -10.19
N TRP A 314 -8.65 -3.25 -9.50
CA TRP A 314 -7.32 -3.80 -9.21
C TRP A 314 -6.58 -4.19 -10.48
N LEU A 315 -7.24 -4.86 -11.42
CA LEU A 315 -6.67 -5.20 -12.72
C LEU A 315 -6.36 -3.96 -13.57
N LEU A 316 -7.24 -2.96 -13.56
CA LEU A 316 -7.04 -1.74 -14.33
C LEU A 316 -5.97 -0.82 -13.75
N THR A 317 -5.69 -0.90 -12.45
CA THR A 317 -4.76 0.01 -11.76
C THR A 317 -3.38 0.08 -12.43
N PRO A 318 -2.61 -1.01 -12.55
CA PRO A 318 -1.27 -0.93 -13.16
C PRO A 318 -1.33 -0.58 -14.66
N LEU A 319 -2.40 -0.96 -15.36
CA LEU A 319 -2.56 -0.67 -16.79
C LEU A 319 -2.80 0.81 -17.05
N VAL A 320 -3.73 1.41 -16.30
CA VAL A 320 -4.05 2.84 -16.44
C VAL A 320 -2.90 3.69 -15.96
N THR A 321 -2.25 3.35 -14.83
CA THR A 321 -1.11 4.14 -14.37
C THR A 321 0.09 4.02 -15.30
N GLY A 322 0.33 2.85 -15.88
CA GLY A 322 1.35 2.68 -16.92
C GLY A 322 1.07 3.52 -18.15
N ALA A 323 -0.16 3.50 -18.68
CA ALA A 323 -0.53 4.30 -19.84
C ALA A 323 -0.40 5.82 -19.58
N VAL A 324 -0.86 6.29 -18.42
CA VAL A 324 -0.75 7.72 -18.06
C VAL A 324 0.70 8.14 -17.85
N ALA A 325 1.51 7.31 -17.18
CA ALA A 325 2.93 7.60 -16.97
C ALA A 325 3.73 7.56 -18.27
N PHE A 326 3.36 6.68 -19.21
CA PHE A 326 3.94 6.65 -20.55
C PHE A 326 3.69 7.97 -21.30
N ILE A 327 2.45 8.49 -21.26
CA ILE A 327 2.10 9.79 -21.85
C ILE A 327 2.89 10.93 -21.20
N PHE A 328 2.99 10.94 -19.87
CA PHE A 328 3.79 11.94 -19.16
C PHE A 328 5.28 11.86 -19.49
N GLY A 329 5.82 10.64 -19.61
CA GLY A 329 7.20 10.42 -20.04
C GLY A 329 7.47 11.03 -21.42
N LEU A 330 6.62 10.74 -22.41
CA LEU A 330 6.72 11.32 -23.75
C LEU A 330 6.61 12.86 -23.72
N ALA A 331 5.66 13.40 -22.95
CA ALA A 331 5.47 14.85 -22.81
C ALA A 331 6.65 15.54 -22.11
N SER A 332 7.41 14.81 -21.28
CA SER A 332 8.59 15.34 -20.59
C SER A 332 9.86 15.36 -21.45
N SER A 333 9.88 14.68 -22.60
CA SER A 333 11.04 14.61 -23.50
C SER A 333 11.67 15.95 -23.91
N PRO A 334 10.93 17.07 -24.12
CA PRO A 334 11.55 18.33 -24.48
C PRO A 334 12.23 19.03 -23.30
N LEU A 335 11.99 18.53 -22.07
CA LEU A 335 12.45 19.12 -20.82
C LEU A 335 13.63 18.36 -20.21
N THR A 336 13.89 17.13 -20.66
CA THR A 336 14.92 16.22 -20.14
C THR A 336 16.23 16.35 -20.90
#